data_AF-A0A1M4XKI0-F1
#
_entry.id   AF-A0A1M4XKI0-F1
#
_cell.length_a   1.000
_cell.length_b   1.000
_cell.length_c   1.000
_cell.angle_alpha   90.00
_cell.angle_beta   90.00
_cell.angle_gamma   90.00
#
_symmetry.space_group_name_H-M   'P 1'
#
loop_
_entity.id
_entity.type
_entity.pdbx_description
1 polymer ?
#
loop_
_entity_poly.entity_id
_entity_poly.type
_entity_poly.pdbx_seq_one_letter_code
_entity_poly.pdbx_strand_id
1 'polypeptide(L)'
;MSHTIFLIIALVTTGIFAIQFVLSIFFGDMDADVDVDADISSVVSFKGLTHFGIGFGWYMYLAGNTEVQSFVIAILIGLFFVFAVWFLYKKAYQLQQVNSSEQIEQLVGRECTIYFKQSGNKYTVQTSRDGAMREVDVISESGKTYQTGDKTIISNYKNGILFIQ
;
A
#
# COMPACT_ATOMS: atom_id res chain seq x y z
N MET A 1 -24.48 26.34 -25.47
CA MET A 1 -23.05 26.19 -25.83
C MET A 1 -22.13 26.05 -24.62
N SER A 2 -22.38 26.69 -23.46
CA SER A 2 -21.48 26.57 -22.29
C SER A 2 -21.55 25.22 -21.55
N HIS A 3 -22.73 24.58 -21.44
CA HIS A 3 -22.86 23.30 -20.71
C HIS A 3 -22.09 22.12 -21.33
N THR A 4 -21.98 22.08 -22.65
CA THR A 4 -21.26 21.02 -23.36
C THR A 4 -19.77 21.04 -23.03
N ILE A 5 -19.19 22.23 -22.81
CA ILE A 5 -17.77 22.37 -22.45
C ILE A 5 -17.50 21.74 -21.07
N PHE A 6 -18.37 21.98 -20.09
CA PHE A 6 -18.23 21.36 -18.76
C PHE A 6 -18.41 19.85 -18.79
N LEU A 7 -19.32 19.34 -19.63
CA LEU A 7 -19.47 17.91 -19.87
C LEU A 7 -18.21 17.30 -20.47
N ILE A 8 -17.59 17.96 -21.45
CA ILE A 8 -16.33 17.49 -22.06
C ILE A 8 -15.23 17.43 -21.00
N ILE A 9 -15.09 18.47 -20.17
CA ILE A 9 -14.12 18.48 -19.06
C ILE A 9 -14.38 17.32 -18.10
N ALA A 10 -15.65 17.11 -17.69
CA ALA A 10 -16.04 16.03 -16.79
C ALA A 10 -15.70 14.66 -17.37
N LEU A 11 -16.02 14.42 -18.64
CA LEU A 11 -15.76 13.14 -19.31
C LEU A 11 -14.27 12.88 -19.52
N VAL A 12 -13.50 13.88 -19.95
CA VAL A 12 -12.05 13.74 -20.15
C VAL A 12 -11.35 13.44 -18.83
N THR A 13 -11.67 14.19 -17.77
CA THR A 13 -11.04 14.02 -16.46
C THR A 13 -11.44 12.69 -15.81
N THR A 14 -12.71 12.29 -15.93
CA THR A 14 -13.19 10.97 -15.49
C THR A 14 -12.54 9.84 -16.30
N GLY A 15 -12.38 10.01 -17.61
CA GLY A 15 -11.74 9.01 -18.48
C GLY A 15 -10.27 8.80 -18.15
N ILE A 16 -9.51 9.88 -17.93
CA ILE A 16 -8.11 9.80 -17.49
C ILE A 16 -8.03 9.07 -16.14
N PHE A 17 -8.87 9.43 -15.17
CA PHE A 17 -8.92 8.75 -13.88
C PHE A 17 -9.27 7.26 -14.01
N ALA A 18 -10.27 6.91 -14.83
CA ALA A 18 -10.66 5.52 -15.04
C ALA A 18 -9.54 4.68 -15.65
N ILE A 19 -8.81 5.22 -16.64
CA ILE A 19 -7.65 4.54 -17.23
C ILE A 19 -6.57 4.35 -16.17
N GLN A 20 -6.23 5.39 -15.40
CA GLN A 20 -5.25 5.30 -14.31
C GLN A 20 -5.66 4.26 -13.27
N PHE A 21 -6.94 4.22 -12.89
CA PHE A 21 -7.48 3.27 -11.94
C PHE A 21 -7.40 1.82 -12.44
N VAL A 22 -7.80 1.57 -13.69
CA VAL A 22 -7.70 0.25 -14.31
C VAL A 22 -6.23 -0.20 -14.39
N LEU A 23 -5.33 0.66 -14.86
CA LEU A 23 -3.91 0.34 -14.94
C LEU A 23 -3.32 0.05 -13.55
N SER A 24 -3.71 0.80 -12.52
CA SER A 24 -3.29 0.56 -11.14
C SER A 24 -3.72 -0.82 -10.62
N ILE A 25 -4.96 -1.26 -10.90
CA ILE A 25 -5.45 -2.59 -10.48
C ILE A 25 -4.69 -3.73 -11.18
N PHE A 26 -4.48 -3.62 -12.49
CA PHE A 26 -3.95 -4.74 -13.30
C PHE A 26 -2.43 -4.81 -13.34
N PHE A 27 -1.75 -3.67 -13.32
CA PHE A 27 -0.29 -3.63 -13.46
C PHE A 27 0.45 -3.42 -12.16
N GLY A 28 -0.24 -3.08 -11.06
CA GLY A 28 0.24 -3.10 -9.67
C GLY A 28 1.43 -2.19 -9.30
N ASP A 29 2.26 -1.87 -10.28
CA ASP A 29 3.61 -1.30 -10.16
C ASP A 29 3.75 -0.01 -10.98
N MET A 30 2.74 0.33 -11.79
CA MET A 30 2.67 1.65 -12.43
C MET A 30 2.29 2.79 -11.47
N ASP A 31 2.02 2.46 -10.19
CA ASP A 31 1.70 3.43 -9.14
C ASP A 31 2.27 3.04 -7.75
N ALA A 32 3.17 2.04 -7.68
CA ALA A 32 3.87 1.70 -6.44
C ALA A 32 5.18 2.49 -6.25
N ASP A 33 5.72 3.09 -7.32
CA ASP A 33 7.00 3.81 -7.34
C ASP A 33 6.88 5.25 -7.89
N VAL A 34 5.76 5.94 -7.62
CA VAL A 34 5.71 7.41 -7.73
C VAL A 34 5.66 7.96 -6.33
N ASP A 35 6.86 8.14 -5.79
CA ASP A 35 7.20 8.90 -4.59
C ASP A 35 6.07 9.05 -3.58
N VAL A 36 6.22 8.31 -2.49
CA VAL A 36 5.73 8.70 -1.16
C VAL A 36 6.47 9.97 -0.69
N ASP A 37 6.70 10.95 -1.56
CA ASP A 37 6.80 12.33 -1.17
C ASP A 37 5.34 12.79 -1.04
N ALA A 38 4.81 12.57 0.17
CA ALA A 38 3.62 13.19 0.69
C ALA A 38 3.79 14.72 0.83
N ASP A 39 4.43 15.33 -0.16
CA ASP A 39 4.61 16.75 -0.30
C ASP A 39 3.35 17.32 -0.94
N ILE A 40 3.00 18.51 -0.47
CA ILE A 40 1.91 19.36 -0.95
C ILE A 40 1.94 19.53 -2.48
N SER A 41 3.10 19.34 -3.09
CA SER A 41 3.36 19.19 -4.54
C SER A 41 2.45 18.16 -5.23
N SER A 42 2.24 16.98 -4.63
CA SER A 42 1.42 15.89 -5.20
C SER A 42 -0.07 16.23 -5.25
N VAL A 43 -0.56 17.05 -4.31
CA VAL A 43 -1.96 17.53 -4.24
C VAL A 43 -2.21 18.63 -5.29
N VAL A 44 -1.16 19.35 -5.71
CA VAL A 44 -1.16 20.35 -6.79
C VAL A 44 -0.59 19.75 -8.11
N SER A 45 -0.49 18.43 -8.21
CA SER A 45 0.02 17.75 -9.42
C SER A 45 -1.05 17.61 -10.52
N PHE A 46 -0.66 17.04 -11.66
CA PHE A 46 -1.59 16.59 -12.71
C PHE A 46 -2.69 15.65 -12.17
N LYS A 47 -2.39 14.84 -11.14
CA LYS A 47 -3.40 14.00 -10.45
C LYS A 47 -4.36 14.86 -9.62
N GLY A 48 -3.91 15.91 -8.93
CA GLY A 48 -4.81 16.83 -8.22
C GLY A 48 -5.78 17.52 -9.18
N LEU A 49 -5.28 17.95 -10.35
CA LEU A 49 -6.08 18.61 -11.38
C LEU A 49 -7.15 17.70 -11.99
N THR A 50 -6.88 16.41 -12.19
CA THR A 50 -7.89 15.47 -12.72
C THR A 50 -9.04 15.29 -11.72
N HIS A 51 -8.75 15.08 -10.44
CA HIS A 51 -9.79 14.96 -9.40
C HIS A 51 -10.58 16.26 -9.21
N PHE A 52 -9.90 17.40 -9.25
CA PHE A 52 -10.56 18.71 -9.26
C PHE A 52 -11.51 18.84 -10.46
N GLY A 53 -11.04 18.50 -11.66
CA GLY A 53 -11.80 18.59 -12.90
C GLY A 53 -13.02 17.67 -12.94
N ILE A 54 -12.96 16.51 -12.27
CA ILE A 54 -14.12 15.63 -12.07
C ILE A 54 -15.19 16.37 -11.27
N GLY A 55 -14.85 16.84 -10.06
CA GLY A 55 -15.82 17.51 -9.18
C GLY A 55 -16.37 18.81 -9.79
N PHE A 56 -15.48 19.64 -10.33
CA PHE A 56 -15.83 20.91 -10.98
C PHE A 56 -16.68 20.70 -12.23
N GLY A 57 -16.26 19.82 -13.13
CA GLY A 57 -16.90 19.59 -14.43
C GLY A 57 -18.29 18.99 -14.27
N TRP A 58 -18.44 17.97 -13.43
CA TRP A 58 -19.75 17.36 -13.16
C TRP A 58 -20.71 18.33 -12.48
N TYR A 59 -20.24 19.11 -11.50
CA TYR A 59 -21.10 20.09 -10.86
C TYR A 59 -21.54 21.19 -11.84
N MET A 60 -20.62 21.79 -12.61
CA MET A 60 -20.99 22.84 -13.58
C MET A 60 -21.91 22.33 -14.69
N TYR A 61 -21.76 21.06 -15.08
CA TYR A 61 -22.67 20.42 -16.02
C TYR A 61 -24.08 20.26 -15.42
N LEU A 62 -24.18 19.72 -14.21
CA LEU A 62 -25.46 19.47 -13.52
C LEU A 62 -26.17 20.75 -13.08
N ALA A 63 -25.41 21.77 -12.66
CA ALA A 63 -25.95 23.06 -12.25
C ALA A 63 -26.67 23.78 -13.40
N GLY A 64 -26.31 23.48 -14.66
CA GLY A 64 -27.04 23.97 -15.83
C GLY A 64 -27.03 25.49 -15.98
N ASN A 65 -26.16 26.20 -15.26
CA ASN A 65 -25.98 27.64 -15.37
C ASN A 65 -24.48 28.03 -15.24
N THR A 66 -24.14 29.24 -15.64
CA THR A 66 -22.76 29.78 -15.57
C THR A 66 -22.68 31.04 -14.73
N GLU A 67 -23.50 31.12 -13.68
CA GLU A 67 -23.44 32.24 -12.75
C GLU A 67 -22.19 32.15 -11.87
N VAL A 68 -21.73 33.30 -11.39
CA VAL A 68 -20.56 33.38 -10.50
C VAL A 68 -20.74 32.48 -9.27
N GLN A 69 -21.96 32.39 -8.74
CA GLN A 69 -22.29 31.51 -7.62
C GLN A 69 -22.02 30.03 -7.94
N SER A 70 -22.44 29.56 -9.12
CA SER A 70 -22.18 28.18 -9.54
C SER A 70 -20.69 27.91 -9.75
N PHE A 71 -19.91 28.85 -10.28
CA PHE A 71 -18.45 28.68 -10.34
C PHE A 71 -17.81 28.57 -8.95
N VAL A 72 -18.25 29.38 -7.99
CA VAL A 72 -17.74 29.31 -6.61
C VAL A 72 -18.05 27.95 -6.00
N ILE A 73 -19.28 27.46 -6.14
CA ILE A 73 -19.66 26.15 -5.61
C ILE A 73 -18.91 25.02 -6.34
N ALA A 74 -18.73 25.13 -7.67
CA ALA A 74 -17.96 24.17 -8.45
C ALA A 74 -16.51 24.06 -7.98
N ILE A 75 -15.88 25.20 -7.69
CA ILE A 75 -14.50 25.25 -7.16
C ILE A 75 -14.46 24.56 -5.79
N LEU A 76 -15.41 24.84 -4.90
CA LEU A 76 -15.48 24.19 -3.59
C LEU A 76 -15.65 22.67 -3.71
N ILE A 77 -16.51 22.21 -4.63
CA ILE A 77 -16.73 20.78 -4.87
C ILE A 77 -15.50 20.13 -5.49
N GLY A 78 -14.84 20.79 -6.45
CA GLY A 78 -13.59 20.31 -7.04
C GLY A 78 -12.50 20.15 -5.97
N LEU A 79 -12.31 21.15 -5.11
CA LEU A 79 -11.34 21.08 -4.00
C LEU A 79 -11.70 20.00 -2.98
N PHE A 80 -12.99 19.85 -2.66
CA PHE A 80 -13.45 18.76 -1.80
C PHE A 80 -13.11 17.39 -2.38
N PHE A 81 -13.29 17.18 -3.69
CA PHE A 81 -12.92 15.94 -4.36
C PHE A 81 -11.43 15.63 -4.27
N VAL A 82 -10.57 16.63 -4.49
CA VAL A 82 -9.12 16.49 -4.31
C VAL A 82 -8.79 16.04 -2.90
N PHE A 83 -9.36 16.72 -1.89
CA PHE A 83 -9.11 16.39 -0.49
C PHE A 83 -9.66 15.01 -0.10
N ALA A 84 -10.86 14.66 -0.56
CA ALA A 84 -11.49 13.38 -0.28
C ALA A 84 -10.64 12.22 -0.83
N VAL A 85 -10.16 12.33 -2.07
CA VAL A 85 -9.32 11.29 -2.68
C VAL A 85 -7.95 11.23 -2.02
N TRP A 86 -7.32 12.37 -1.75
CA TRP A 86 -6.07 12.41 -0.96
C TRP A 86 -6.23 11.73 0.40
N PHE A 87 -7.35 11.99 1.10
CA PHE A 87 -7.66 11.35 2.37
C PHE A 87 -7.83 9.84 2.24
N LEU A 88 -8.51 9.37 1.19
CA LEU A 88 -8.65 7.94 0.89
C LEU A 88 -7.30 7.29 0.62
N TYR A 89 -6.41 7.92 -0.16
CA TYR A 89 -5.05 7.44 -0.37
C TYR A 89 -4.27 7.33 0.93
N LYS A 90 -4.31 8.37 1.77
CA LYS A 90 -3.64 8.36 3.08
C LYS A 90 -4.15 7.23 3.97
N LYS A 91 -5.46 6.98 3.97
CA LYS A 91 -6.07 5.90 4.75
C LYS A 91 -5.72 4.51 4.20
N ALA A 92 -5.70 4.34 2.88
CA ALA A 92 -5.27 3.10 2.24
C ALA A 92 -3.80 2.78 2.56
N TYR A 93 -2.92 3.78 2.48
CA TYR A 93 -1.51 3.64 2.82
C TYR A 93 -1.29 3.26 4.29
N GLN A 94 -2.04 3.88 5.21
CA GLN A 94 -2.01 3.50 6.63
C GLN A 94 -2.36 2.02 6.85
N LEU A 95 -3.34 1.49 6.10
CA LEU A 95 -3.72 0.08 6.20
C LEU A 95 -2.66 -0.86 5.60
N GLN A 96 -1.98 -0.44 4.53
CA GLN A 96 -0.89 -1.21 3.94
C GLN A 96 0.35 -1.28 4.84
N GLN A 97 0.69 -0.18 5.53
CA GLN A 97 1.85 -0.16 6.45
C GLN A 97 1.68 -1.06 7.68
N VAL A 98 0.46 -1.34 8.14
CA VAL A 98 0.21 -2.31 9.22
C VAL A 98 0.61 -3.73 8.80
N ASN A 99 0.71 -4.00 7.50
CA ASN A 99 1.21 -5.25 6.94
C ASN A 99 2.70 -5.19 6.58
N SER A 100 3.47 -4.28 7.20
CA SER A 100 4.94 -4.28 7.09
C SER A 100 5.44 -5.62 7.60
N SER A 101 5.94 -6.45 6.67
CA SER A 101 6.46 -7.76 6.98
C SER A 101 7.51 -7.63 8.07
N GLU A 102 7.26 -8.29 9.19
CA GLU A 102 8.14 -8.34 10.33
C GLU A 102 9.56 -8.70 9.87
N GLN A 103 10.53 -7.89 10.29
CA GLN A 103 11.93 -8.12 9.94
C GLN A 103 12.40 -9.43 10.56
N ILE A 104 13.21 -10.18 9.82
CA ILE A 104 13.68 -11.52 10.23
C ILE A 104 14.42 -11.46 11.58
N GLU A 105 15.08 -10.34 11.88
CA GLU A 105 15.78 -10.08 13.14
C GLU A 105 14.84 -10.08 14.36
N GLN A 106 13.57 -9.68 14.18
CA GLN A 106 12.57 -9.61 15.25
C GLN A 106 12.06 -11.00 15.66
N LEU A 107 12.46 -12.05 14.94
CA LEU A 107 12.17 -13.44 15.28
C LEU A 107 13.08 -13.96 16.41
N VAL A 108 14.17 -13.26 16.74
CA VAL A 108 15.07 -13.63 17.85
C VAL A 108 14.33 -13.57 19.18
N GLY A 109 14.42 -14.64 19.98
CA GLY A 109 13.72 -14.80 21.25
C GLY A 109 12.36 -15.47 21.15
N ARG A 110 11.87 -15.80 19.94
CA ARG A 110 10.61 -16.53 19.76
C ARG A 110 10.80 -18.03 19.85
N GLU A 111 9.78 -18.69 20.40
CA GLU A 111 9.64 -20.13 20.26
C GLU A 111 9.35 -20.49 18.79
N CYS A 112 10.01 -21.55 18.33
CA CYS A 112 9.82 -22.12 17.02
C CYS A 112 9.75 -23.65 17.13
N THR A 113 9.04 -24.27 16.19
CA THR A 113 8.91 -25.73 16.12
C THR A 113 9.68 -26.24 14.91
N ILE A 114 10.48 -27.27 15.09
CA ILE A 114 11.27 -27.88 14.02
C ILE A 114 10.32 -28.56 13.04
N TYR A 115 10.30 -28.09 11.79
CA TYR A 115 9.45 -28.66 10.75
C TYR A 115 10.16 -29.83 10.06
N PHE A 116 11.37 -29.61 9.55
CA PHE A 116 12.25 -30.69 9.11
C PHE A 116 13.73 -30.29 9.15
N LYS A 117 14.58 -31.31 9.21
CA LYS A 117 16.03 -31.16 9.09
C LYS A 117 16.42 -31.15 7.61
N GLN A 118 17.14 -30.12 7.16
CA GLN A 118 17.62 -30.03 5.79
C GLN A 118 18.91 -30.86 5.59
N SER A 119 20.05 -30.30 5.98
CA SER A 119 21.37 -30.92 5.84
C SER A 119 22.37 -30.34 6.86
N GLY A 120 23.23 -31.19 7.41
CA GLY A 120 24.17 -30.79 8.47
C GLY A 120 23.45 -30.21 9.68
N ASN A 121 23.74 -28.94 9.99
CA ASN A 121 23.17 -28.19 11.11
C ASN A 121 22.04 -27.23 10.69
N LYS A 122 21.54 -27.32 9.45
CA LYS A 122 20.45 -26.49 8.94
C LYS A 122 19.09 -27.13 9.16
N TYR A 123 18.14 -26.35 9.64
CA TYR A 123 16.77 -26.75 9.94
C TYR A 123 15.79 -25.73 9.37
N THR A 124 14.62 -26.18 8.95
CA THR A 124 13.49 -25.29 8.70
C THR A 124 12.57 -25.37 9.92
N VAL A 125 12.26 -24.22 10.51
CA VAL A 125 11.39 -24.09 11.67
C VAL A 125 10.13 -23.33 11.29
N GLN A 126 9.04 -23.66 11.96
CA GLN A 126 7.82 -22.89 11.92
C GLN A 126 7.77 -21.96 13.14
N THR A 127 7.64 -20.67 12.89
CA THR A 127 7.44 -19.64 13.92
C THR A 127 6.32 -18.71 13.51
N SER A 128 5.71 -18.04 14.49
CA SER A 128 4.73 -17.00 14.19
C SER A 128 5.47 -15.77 13.66
N ARG A 129 5.15 -15.36 12.43
CA ARG A 129 5.64 -14.16 11.76
C ARG A 129 4.45 -13.47 11.11
N ASP A 130 4.26 -12.18 11.35
CA ASP A 130 3.10 -11.43 10.85
C ASP A 130 1.76 -12.03 11.31
N GLY A 131 1.72 -12.62 12.51
CA GLY A 131 0.51 -13.26 13.06
C GLY A 131 0.11 -14.59 12.39
N ALA A 132 0.91 -15.09 11.45
CA ALA A 132 0.72 -16.39 10.80
C ALA A 132 1.91 -17.33 11.06
N MET A 133 1.67 -18.64 11.05
CA MET A 133 2.77 -19.61 11.09
C MET A 133 3.50 -19.59 9.75
N ARG A 134 4.80 -19.28 9.77
CA ARG A 134 5.65 -19.27 8.57
C ARG A 134 6.90 -20.11 8.79
N GLU A 135 7.39 -20.67 7.70
CA GLU A 135 8.62 -21.45 7.66
C GLU A 135 9.82 -20.54 7.47
N VAL A 136 10.85 -20.76 8.28
CA VAL A 136 12.07 -19.96 8.31
C VAL A 136 13.27 -20.89 8.48
N ASP A 137 14.34 -20.62 7.75
CA ASP A 137 15.56 -21.41 7.81
C ASP A 137 16.48 -20.93 8.93
N VAL A 138 16.98 -21.87 9.71
CA VAL A 138 17.83 -21.63 10.88
C VAL A 138 19.01 -22.59 10.94
N ILE A 139 20.05 -22.21 11.68
CA ILE A 139 21.23 -23.04 11.96
C ILE A 139 21.34 -23.33 13.46
N SER A 140 21.60 -24.58 13.83
CA SER A 140 21.90 -24.95 15.22
C SER A 140 23.31 -24.50 15.63
N GLU A 141 23.42 -23.63 16.65
CA GLU A 141 24.70 -23.16 17.22
C GLU A 141 25.33 -24.20 18.16
N SER A 142 24.52 -24.98 18.90
CA SER A 142 25.02 -25.87 19.96
C SER A 142 25.48 -27.25 19.49
N GLY A 143 25.32 -27.57 18.20
CA GLY A 143 25.54 -28.93 17.68
C GLY A 143 24.50 -29.95 18.17
N LYS A 144 23.46 -29.49 18.89
CA LYS A 144 22.34 -30.32 19.30
C LYS A 144 21.54 -30.72 18.06
N THR A 145 21.22 -32.01 17.97
CA THR A 145 20.38 -32.55 16.90
C THR A 145 18.92 -32.51 17.33
N TYR A 146 18.11 -31.82 16.54
CA TYR A 146 16.66 -31.76 16.70
C TYR A 146 15.92 -32.73 15.78
N GLN A 147 14.76 -33.20 16.23
CA GLN A 147 13.78 -33.96 15.45
C GLN A 147 12.59 -33.07 15.06
N THR A 148 11.86 -33.47 14.01
CA THR A 148 10.60 -32.81 13.63
C THR A 148 9.61 -32.81 14.80
N GLY A 149 9.04 -31.65 15.10
CA GLY A 149 8.13 -31.43 16.22
C GLY A 149 8.80 -30.90 17.49
N ASP A 150 10.14 -30.91 17.57
CA ASP A 150 10.85 -30.33 18.70
C ASP A 150 10.64 -28.82 18.77
N LYS A 151 10.46 -28.30 19.99
CA LYS A 151 10.40 -26.86 20.25
C LYS A 151 11.77 -26.34 20.67
N THR A 152 12.16 -25.22 20.10
CA THR A 152 13.38 -24.49 20.48
C THR A 152 13.14 -22.99 20.38
N ILE A 153 14.14 -22.19 20.74
CA ILE A 153 14.08 -20.73 20.67
C ILE A 153 15.13 -20.26 19.67
N ILE A 154 14.75 -19.28 18.85
CA ILE A 154 15.67 -18.57 17.97
C ILE A 154 16.60 -17.72 18.85
N SER A 155 17.86 -18.13 18.97
CA SER A 155 18.83 -17.54 19.90
C SER A 155 19.49 -16.27 19.35
N ASN A 156 19.72 -16.21 18.04
CA ASN A 156 20.52 -15.14 17.45
C ASN A 156 20.22 -14.91 15.97
N TYR A 157 20.62 -13.74 15.47
CA TYR A 157 20.64 -13.40 14.05
C TYR A 157 22.01 -12.82 13.71
N LYS A 158 22.75 -13.47 12.79
CA LYS A 158 24.07 -13.00 12.33
C LYS A 158 24.21 -13.23 10.83
N ASN A 159 24.72 -12.23 10.11
CA ASN A 159 25.03 -12.32 8.67
C ASN A 159 23.87 -12.82 7.81
N GLY A 160 22.63 -12.42 8.10
CA GLY A 160 21.46 -12.86 7.32
C GLY A 160 20.86 -14.20 7.76
N ILE A 161 21.44 -14.86 8.77
CA ILE A 161 21.08 -16.22 9.18
C ILE A 161 20.58 -16.21 10.62
N LEU A 162 19.47 -16.89 10.85
CA LEU A 162 18.93 -17.13 12.19
C LEU A 162 19.55 -18.39 12.79
N PHE A 163 19.80 -18.33 14.10
CA PHE A 163 20.36 -19.42 14.86
C PHE A 163 19.38 -19.90 15.92
N ILE A 164 19.40 -21.20 16.16
CA ILE A 164 18.68 -21.84 17.27
C ILE A 164 19.69 -22.41 18.24
N GLN A 165 19.30 -22.45 19.52
CA GLN A 165 20.09 -23.04 20.59
C GLN A 165 20.31 -24.53 20.38
#